data_AF-A0A8J3I2T2-F1
#
_entry.id   AF-A0A8J3I2T2-F1
#
_cell.length_a   1.000
_cell.length_b   1.000
_cell.length_c   1.000
_cell.angle_alpha   90.00
_cell.angle_beta   90.00
_cell.angle_gamma   90.00
#
_symmetry.space_group_name_H-M   'P 1'
#
loop_
_entity.id
_entity.type
_entity.pdbx_description
1 polymer ?
#
loop_
_entity_poly.entity_id
_entity_poly.type
_entity_poly.pdbx_seq_one_letter_code
_entity_poly.pdbx_strand_id
1 'polypeptide(L)' 'MLFFSYLTIHGSGVNVSSEARTTVLIQMRDPADAPSIDTHKSRGQGMILRGIDPLTVQQ' A
#
# COMPACT_ATOMS: atom_id res chain seq x y z
N MET A 1 6.26 8.17 11.78
CA MET A 1 6.03 7.17 10.71
C MET A 1 5.61 5.86 11.36
N LEU A 2 4.68 5.13 10.77
CA LEU A 2 4.15 3.86 11.30
C LEU A 2 4.28 2.78 10.23
N PHE A 3 4.69 1.58 10.63
CA PHE A 3 4.69 0.38 9.79
C PHE A 3 3.77 -0.65 10.42
N PHE A 4 2.89 -1.23 9.63
CA PHE A 4 1.96 -2.27 10.07
C PHE A 4 1.62 -3.18 8.88
N SER A 5 1.22 -4.40 9.19
CA SER A 5 0.75 -5.35 8.18
C SER A 5 -0.59 -4.88 7.63
N TYR A 6 -0.85 -5.12 6.34
CA TYR A 6 -2.12 -4.74 5.72
C TYR A 6 -3.36 -5.32 6.45
N LEU A 7 -3.23 -6.49 7.08
CA LEU A 7 -4.30 -7.15 7.82
C LEU A 7 -4.43 -6.70 9.29
N THR A 8 -3.59 -5.78 9.76
CA THR A 8 -3.72 -5.24 11.11
C THR A 8 -5.02 -4.45 11.20
N ILE A 9 -5.90 -4.82 12.15
CA ILE A 9 -7.10 -4.03 12.45
C ILE A 9 -6.65 -2.65 12.93
N HIS A 10 -7.05 -1.60 12.20
CA HIS A 10 -6.66 -0.23 12.53
C HIS A 10 -7.79 0.77 12.22
N GLY A 11 -7.73 1.94 12.83
CA GLY A 11 -8.64 3.06 12.60
C GLY A 11 -8.04 4.36 13.13
N SER A 12 -8.72 5.48 12.87
CA SER A 12 -8.33 6.78 13.42
C SER A 12 -9.43 7.34 14.31
N GLY A 13 -9.05 7.92 15.46
CA GLY A 13 -9.97 8.69 16.28
C GLY A 13 -10.40 10.00 15.61
N VAL A 14 -11.48 10.59 16.14
CA VAL A 14 -12.03 11.89 15.72
C VAL A 14 -10.95 12.97 15.78
N ASN A 15 -10.88 13.83 14.76
CA ASN A 15 -10.00 15.00 14.81
C ASN A 15 -10.63 16.07 15.69
N VAL A 16 -10.01 16.37 16.83
CA VAL A 16 -10.46 17.40 17.79
C VAL A 16 -9.74 18.74 17.62
N SER A 17 -8.79 18.84 16.68
CA SER A 17 -8.07 20.07 16.39
C SER A 17 -8.79 20.93 15.35
N SER A 18 -8.44 22.22 15.28
CA SER A 18 -8.87 23.13 14.21
C SER A 18 -8.13 22.94 12.89
N GLU A 19 -7.18 22.01 12.83
CA GLU A 19 -6.29 21.81 11.68
C GLU A 19 -6.64 20.52 10.92
N ALA A 20 -6.43 20.51 9.60
CA ALA A 20 -6.62 19.33 8.78
C ALA A 20 -5.53 18.27 9.05
N ARG A 21 -5.93 17.00 9.20
CA ARG A 21 -4.99 15.88 9.29
C ARG A 21 -4.63 15.38 7.90
N THR A 22 -3.34 15.39 7.58
CA THR A 22 -2.81 14.80 6.34
C THR A 22 -2.06 13.51 6.66
N THR A 23 -2.44 12.42 5.98
CA THR A 23 -1.78 11.12 6.08
C THR A 23 -1.37 10.67 4.68
N VAL A 24 -0.14 10.17 4.55
CA VAL A 24 0.32 9.48 3.34
C VAL A 24 0.45 8.01 3.67
N LEU A 25 -0.26 7.17 2.92
CA LEU A 25 -0.18 5.71 3.03
C LEU A 25 0.54 5.16 1.79
N ILE A 26 1.59 4.38 2.02
CA ILE A 26 2.30 3.64 0.98
C ILE A 26 2.09 2.16 1.29
N GLN A 27 1.42 1.46 0.39
CA GLN A 27 1.24 0.01 0.48
C GLN A 27 2.30 -0.70 -0.34
N MET A 28 3.03 -1.61 0.31
CA MET A 28 4.03 -2.46 -0.32
C MET A 28 3.53 -3.90 -0.29
N ARG A 29 3.88 -4.67 -1.33
CA ARG A 29 3.60 -6.10 -1.46
C ARG A 29 4.77 -6.79 -2.17
N ASP A 30 4.85 -8.10 -2.07
CA ASP A 30 5.69 -8.90 -2.96
C ASP A 30 5.18 -8.74 -4.40
N PRO A 31 6.04 -8.52 -5.41
CA PRO A 31 5.60 -8.40 -6.80
C PRO A 31 4.88 -9.66 -7.32
N ALA A 32 5.17 -10.85 -6.77
CA ALA A 32 4.52 -12.11 -7.14
C ALA A 32 3.20 -12.37 -6.39
N ASP A 33 2.85 -11.55 -5.38
CA ASP A 33 1.62 -11.71 -4.61
C ASP A 33 0.43 -11.03 -5.32
N ALA A 34 -0.24 -11.77 -6.21
CA ALA A 34 -1.39 -11.30 -6.97
C ALA A 34 -2.58 -10.95 -6.05
N PRO A 35 -3.35 -9.87 -6.34
CA PRO A 35 -4.49 -9.54 -5.51
C PRO A 35 -5.56 -10.62 -5.63
N SER A 36 -6.18 -11.01 -4.51
CA SER A 36 -7.26 -12.02 -4.52
C SER A 36 -8.51 -11.54 -5.27
N ILE A 37 -8.72 -10.22 -5.30
CA ILE A 37 -9.77 -9.55 -6.06
C ILE A 37 -9.19 -8.27 -6.68
N ASP A 38 -9.57 -7.98 -7.93
CA ASP A 38 -9.06 -6.81 -8.64
C ASP A 38 -9.79 -5.52 -8.23
N THR A 39 -9.38 -4.95 -7.10
CA THR A 39 -9.96 -3.74 -6.50
C THR A 39 -8.88 -2.76 -6.03
N HIS A 40 -9.29 -1.57 -5.59
CA HIS A 40 -8.41 -0.53 -5.02
C HIS A 40 -7.25 -0.08 -5.94
N LYS A 41 -7.50 -0.03 -7.26
CA LYS A 41 -6.50 0.39 -8.26
C LYS A 41 -6.01 1.81 -8.01
N SER A 42 -4.69 2.01 -8.10
CA SER A 42 -4.06 3.33 -8.04
C SER A 42 -3.05 3.53 -9.16
N ARG A 43 -2.75 4.79 -9.50
CA ARG A 43 -1.78 5.14 -10.56
C ARG A 43 -0.34 4.71 -10.25
N GLY A 44 -0.01 4.49 -8.96
CA GLY A 44 1.32 4.03 -8.54
C GLY A 44 1.43 2.52 -8.33
N GLN A 45 0.35 1.77 -8.55
CA GLN A 45 0.33 0.32 -8.33
C GLN A 45 1.23 -0.39 -9.34
N GLY A 46 2.06 -1.32 -8.84
CA GLY A 46 3.04 -2.04 -9.64
C GLY A 46 4.41 -1.37 -9.75
N MET A 47 4.61 -0.21 -9.11
CA MET A 47 5.93 0.41 -9.04
C MET A 47 6.91 -0.47 -8.25
N ILE A 48 8.02 -0.86 -8.87
CA ILE A 48 9.13 -1.53 -8.20
C ILE A 48 9.96 -0.48 -7.46
N LEU A 49 9.87 -0.48 -6.13
CA LEU A 49 10.66 0.44 -5.29
C LEU A 49 12.11 -0.04 -5.10
N ARG A 50 12.34 -1.35 -5.20
CA ARG A 50 13.67 -1.97 -5.12
C ARG A 50 13.67 -3.35 -5.76
N GLY A 51 14.79 -3.73 -6.37
CA GLY A 51 14.97 -5.05 -6.97
C GLY A 51 14.47 -5.12 -8.40
N ILE A 52 14.04 -6.32 -8.81
CA ILE A 52 13.50 -6.60 -10.15
C ILE A 52 12.09 -7.16 -10.02
N ASP A 53 11.27 -6.98 -11.05
CA ASP A 53 10.00 -7.68 -11.17
C ASP A 53 10.24 -9.12 -11.67
N PRO A 54 10.11 -10.17 -10.83
CA PRO A 54 10.37 -11.55 -11.23
C PRO A 54 9.36 -12.07 -12.26
N LEU A 55 8.18 -11.44 -12.39
CA LEU A 55 7.14 -11.87 -13.33
C LEU A 55 7.43 -11.42 -14.76
N THR A 56 8.37 -10.49 -14.95
CA THR A 56 8.81 -10.03 -16.28
C THR A 56 9.92 -10.88 -16.89
N VAL A 57 10.66 -11.62 -16.06
CA VAL A 57 11.84 -12.42 -16.48
C VAL A 57 11.44 -13.84 -16.92
N GLN A 58 10.19 -14.24 -16.72
CA GLN A 58 9.68 -15.58 -17.03
C GLN A 58 8.98 -15.69 -18.41
N GLN A 59 9.23 -14.76 -19.34
CA GLN A 59 8.74 -14.81 -20.72
C GLN A 59 9.85 -15.08 -21.73
#